data_AF-A0A1H9AXR4-F1
#
_entry.id   AF-A0A1H9AXR4-F1
#
_cell.length_a   1.000
_cell.length_b   1.000
_cell.length_c   1.000
_cell.angle_alpha   90.00
_cell.angle_beta   90.00
_cell.angle_gamma   90.00
#
_symmetry.space_group_name_H-M   'P 1'
#
loop_
_entity.id
_entity.type
_entity.pdbx_description
1 polymer ?
#
loop_
_entity_poly.entity_id
_entity_poly.type
_entity_poly.pdbx_seq_one_letter_code
_entity_poly.pdbx_strand_id
1 'polypeptide(L)'
;MISRENRVLAVAFVLYFLALGTGAALGLEGAAFAAALIVGVPILGPQLYLAATGDDELPPETRVRTGVLLSVFLLGPMGASVTGGERRMIWGFALALFLGLLAYEFRSGYRHRTADR
;
A
#
# COMPACT_ATOMS: atom_id res chain seq x y z
N MET A 1 15.17 22.02 -7.43
CA MET A 1 14.25 21.20 -8.27
C MET A 1 13.51 20.25 -7.34
N ILE A 2 12.18 20.09 -7.48
CA ILE A 2 11.41 19.18 -6.61
C ILE A 2 11.71 17.73 -7.03
N SER A 3 12.10 16.88 -6.09
CA SER A 3 12.33 15.44 -6.35
C SER A 3 11.07 14.80 -6.97
N ARG A 4 11.28 13.80 -7.83
CA ARG A 4 10.19 13.01 -8.41
C ARG A 4 9.37 12.32 -7.33
N GLU A 5 10.02 11.81 -6.28
CA GLU A 5 9.33 11.21 -5.14
C GLU A 5 8.37 12.20 -4.47
N ASN A 6 8.84 13.42 -4.19
CA ASN A 6 8.00 14.47 -3.60
C ASN A 6 6.78 14.82 -4.46
N ARG A 7 6.92 14.79 -5.80
CA ARG A 7 5.79 15.01 -6.71
C ARG A 7 4.77 13.87 -6.63
N VAL A 8 5.23 12.62 -6.60
CA VAL A 8 4.35 11.44 -6.47
C VAL A 8 3.61 11.46 -5.13
N LEU A 9 4.31 11.76 -4.04
CA LEU A 9 3.70 11.87 -2.71
C LEU A 9 2.67 13.01 -2.65
N ALA A 10 2.96 14.18 -3.25
CA ALA A 10 2.01 15.28 -3.32
C ALA A 10 0.75 14.90 -4.11
N VAL A 11 0.90 14.21 -5.25
CA VAL A 11 -0.24 13.73 -6.05
C VAL A 11 -1.06 12.71 -5.26
N ALA A 12 -0.40 11.75 -4.59
CA ALA A 12 -1.11 10.76 -3.78
C ALA A 12 -1.87 11.40 -2.62
N PHE A 13 -1.34 12.46 -2.01
CA PHE A 13 -2.03 13.22 -0.98
C PHE A 13 -3.30 13.91 -1.53
N VAL A 14 -3.21 14.52 -2.71
CA VAL A 14 -4.39 15.10 -3.39
C VAL A 14 -5.41 14.01 -3.73
N LEU A 15 -4.97 12.88 -4.30
CA LEU A 15 -5.81 11.74 -4.63
C LEU A 15 -6.51 11.16 -3.39
N TYR A 16 -5.83 11.16 -2.23
CA TYR A 16 -6.41 10.71 -0.98
C TYR A 16 -7.63 11.57 -0.60
N PHE A 17 -7.51 12.90 -0.65
CA PHE A 17 -8.65 13.78 -0.35
C PHE A 17 -9.77 13.69 -1.39
N LEU A 18 -9.42 13.55 -2.66
CA LEU A 18 -10.42 13.33 -3.71
C LEU A 18 -11.19 12.04 -3.46
N ALA A 19 -10.50 10.94 -3.20
CA ALA A 19 -11.12 9.65 -2.91
C ALA A 19 -11.91 9.66 -1.59
N LEU A 20 -11.45 10.40 -0.58
CA LEU A 20 -12.20 10.62 0.66
C LEU A 20 -13.51 11.37 0.39
N GLY A 21 -13.45 12.47 -0.37
CA GLY A 21 -14.62 13.27 -0.73
C GLY A 21 -15.60 12.52 -1.63
N THR A 22 -15.10 11.77 -2.61
CA THR A 22 -15.92 10.88 -3.45
C THR A 22 -16.55 9.77 -2.63
N GLY A 23 -15.81 9.15 -1.71
CA GLY A 23 -16.35 8.15 -0.80
C GLY A 23 -17.52 8.70 0.03
N ALA A 24 -17.32 9.86 0.63
CA ALA A 24 -18.38 10.54 1.39
C ALA A 24 -19.61 10.86 0.52
N ALA A 25 -19.40 11.36 -0.71
CA ALA A 25 -20.49 11.65 -1.64
C ALA A 25 -21.27 10.41 -2.08
N LEU A 26 -20.63 9.24 -2.07
CA LEU A 26 -21.25 7.94 -2.39
C LEU A 26 -21.82 7.23 -1.15
N GLY A 27 -21.73 7.83 0.04
CA GLY A 27 -22.13 7.19 1.30
C GLY A 27 -21.24 6.01 1.70
N LEU A 28 -19.99 5.98 1.22
CA LEU A 28 -19.00 5.00 1.67
C LEU A 28 -18.49 5.41 3.04
N GLU A 29 -19.03 4.75 4.06
CA GLU A 29 -18.68 4.95 5.45
C GLU A 29 -18.07 3.68 6.05
N GLY A 30 -17.34 3.85 7.16
CA GLY A 30 -16.80 2.73 7.92
C GLY A 30 -15.28 2.68 7.98
N ALA A 31 -14.80 2.04 9.04
CA ALA A 31 -13.38 1.95 9.34
C ALA A 31 -12.63 1.09 8.31
N ALA A 32 -13.28 0.10 7.70
CA ALA A 32 -12.66 -0.71 6.66
C ALA A 32 -12.36 0.11 5.39
N PHE A 33 -13.30 0.97 4.98
CA PHE A 33 -13.08 1.90 3.87
C PHE A 33 -11.97 2.89 4.19
N ALA A 34 -12.02 3.51 5.39
CA ALA A 34 -10.98 4.44 5.84
C ALA A 34 -9.59 3.78 5.89
N ALA A 35 -9.49 2.56 6.41
CA ALA A 35 -8.25 1.80 6.48
C ALA A 35 -7.70 1.49 5.07
N ALA A 36 -8.55 1.02 4.15
CA ALA A 36 -8.16 0.77 2.77
C ALA A 36 -7.67 2.05 2.08
N LEU A 37 -8.33 3.18 2.33
CA LEU A 37 -8.00 4.45 1.72
C LEU A 37 -6.68 5.04 2.24
N ILE A 38 -6.51 5.06 3.57
CA ILE A 38 -5.31 5.57 4.24
C ILE A 38 -4.08 4.73 3.88
N VAL A 39 -4.24 3.42 3.77
CA VAL A 39 -3.12 2.52 3.47
C VAL A 39 -2.86 2.46 1.96
N GLY A 40 -3.92 2.36 1.17
CA GLY A 40 -3.82 2.19 -0.29
C GLY A 40 -3.29 3.43 -1.00
N VAL A 41 -3.74 4.62 -0.63
CA VAL A 41 -3.48 5.82 -1.44
C VAL A 41 -2.19 6.54 -1.05
N PRO A 42 -1.99 7.06 0.17
CA PRO A 42 -0.78 7.82 0.49
C PRO A 42 0.43 6.95 0.84
N ILE A 43 0.26 5.64 1.10
CA ILE A 43 1.35 4.75 1.51
C ILE A 43 1.68 3.77 0.40
N LEU A 44 0.81 2.79 0.16
CA LEU A 44 1.09 1.70 -0.76
C LEU A 44 1.16 2.19 -2.21
N GLY A 45 0.26 3.08 -2.61
CA GLY A 45 0.17 3.64 -3.96
C GLY A 45 1.49 4.23 -4.47
N PRO A 46 2.06 5.26 -3.81
CA PRO A 46 3.34 5.85 -4.18
C PRO A 46 4.48 4.84 -4.27
N GLN A 47 4.59 3.96 -3.28
CA GLN A 47 5.68 2.99 -3.22
C GLN A 47 5.60 1.98 -4.37
N LEU A 48 4.41 1.48 -4.67
CA LEU A 48 4.19 0.58 -5.81
C LEU A 48 4.36 1.31 -7.15
N TYR A 49 3.89 2.56 -7.26
CA TYR A 49 4.06 3.36 -8.47
C TYR A 49 5.54 3.61 -8.77
N LEU A 50 6.31 4.06 -7.76
CA LEU A 50 7.73 4.33 -7.90
C LEU A 50 8.52 3.04 -8.19
N ALA A 51 8.18 1.93 -7.54
CA ALA A 51 8.78 0.62 -7.83
C ALA A 51 8.53 0.19 -9.28
N ALA A 52 7.32 0.41 -9.81
CA ALA A 52 6.94 0.00 -11.16
C ALA A 52 7.52 0.89 -12.26
N THR A 53 7.73 2.17 -11.97
CA THR A 53 8.13 3.18 -12.97
C THR A 53 9.63 3.49 -12.96
N GLY A 54 10.39 2.86 -12.06
CA GLY A 54 11.82 3.07 -11.90
C GLY A 54 12.11 4.40 -11.19
N ASP A 55 12.87 4.36 -10.11
CA ASP A 55 13.39 5.54 -9.43
C ASP A 55 14.81 5.25 -8.95
N ASP A 56 15.73 6.18 -9.17
CA ASP A 56 17.17 5.91 -9.01
C ASP A 56 17.63 5.90 -7.53
N GLU A 57 16.79 6.37 -6.61
CA GLU A 57 17.16 6.53 -5.19
C GLU A 57 17.05 5.21 -4.40
N LEU A 58 16.11 4.33 -4.74
CA LEU A 58 15.85 3.09 -3.99
C LEU A 58 15.49 1.92 -4.92
N PRO A 59 16.02 0.71 -4.67
CA PRO A 59 15.62 -0.49 -5.40
C PRO A 59 14.10 -0.76 -5.32
N PRO A 60 13.47 -1.24 -6.40
CA PRO A 60 12.04 -1.57 -6.43
C PRO A 60 11.62 -2.52 -5.31
N GLU A 61 12.44 -3.51 -4.96
CA GLU A 61 12.14 -4.46 -3.87
C GLU A 61 12.02 -3.76 -2.52
N THR A 62 12.89 -2.79 -2.24
CA THR A 62 12.87 -2.02 -0.98
C THR A 62 11.60 -1.18 -0.87
N ARG A 63 11.14 -0.59 -1.99
CA ARG A 63 9.90 0.19 -2.03
C ARG A 63 8.68 -0.70 -1.79
N VAL A 64 8.58 -1.85 -2.47
CA VAL A 64 7.49 -2.82 -2.27
C VAL A 64 7.46 -3.32 -0.82
N ARG A 65 8.60 -3.74 -0.26
CA ARG A 65 8.72 -4.17 1.14
C ARG A 65 8.28 -3.08 2.10
N THR A 66 8.82 -1.87 1.97
CA THR A 66 8.51 -0.74 2.84
C THR A 66 7.02 -0.41 2.77
N GLY A 67 6.46 -0.30 1.56
CA GLY A 67 5.04 -0.03 1.35
C GLY A 67 4.15 -1.07 2.03
N VAL A 68 4.41 -2.36 1.82
CA VAL A 68 3.62 -3.44 2.43
C VAL A 68 3.79 -3.50 3.95
N LEU A 69 5.01 -3.42 4.47
CA LEU A 69 5.25 -3.54 5.91
C LEU A 69 4.64 -2.37 6.69
N LEU A 70 4.77 -1.14 6.19
CA LEU A 70 4.11 0.03 6.80
C LEU A 70 2.59 -0.09 6.73
N SER A 71 2.06 -0.60 5.62
CA SER A 71 0.64 -0.87 5.46
C SER A 71 0.12 -1.85 6.50
N VAL A 72 0.77 -3.01 6.65
CA VAL A 72 0.40 -4.03 7.65
C VAL A 72 0.53 -3.48 9.08
N PHE A 73 1.60 -2.75 9.37
CA PHE A 73 1.82 -2.12 10.67
C PHE A 73 0.67 -1.18 11.05
N LEU A 74 0.15 -0.38 10.12
CA LEU A 74 -0.96 0.54 10.38
C LEU A 74 -2.33 -0.16 10.43
N LEU A 75 -2.52 -1.22 9.65
CA LEU A 75 -3.76 -2.01 9.69
C LEU A 75 -3.94 -2.74 11.03
N GLY A 76 -2.85 -3.12 11.71
CA GLY A 76 -2.89 -3.78 13.02
C GLY A 76 -3.72 -3.03 14.08
N PRO A 77 -3.36 -1.80 14.48
CA PRO A 77 -4.13 -1.03 15.46
C PRO A 77 -5.53 -0.67 14.97
N MET A 78 -5.72 -0.38 13.67
CA MET A 78 -7.05 -0.12 13.10
C MET A 78 -7.97 -1.35 13.20
N GLY A 79 -7.43 -2.55 12.94
CA GLY A 79 -8.18 -3.79 13.05
C GLY A 79 -8.49 -4.16 14.50
N ALA A 80 -7.63 -3.78 15.44
CA ALA A 80 -7.84 -3.99 16.87
C ALA A 80 -8.92 -3.06 17.45
N SER A 81 -9.07 -1.83 16.93
CA SER A 81 -10.02 -0.83 17.43
C SER A 81 -11.47 -1.04 16.98
N VAL A 82 -11.71 -1.88 15.99
CA VAL A 82 -13.05 -2.15 15.43
C VAL A 82 -13.51 -3.57 15.74
N THR A 83 -14.80 -3.88 15.52
CA THR A 83 -15.37 -5.22 15.78
C THR A 83 -16.13 -5.77 14.58
N GLY A 84 -16.57 -7.04 14.65
CA GLY A 84 -17.49 -7.63 13.68
C GLY A 84 -16.95 -7.75 12.25
N GLY A 85 -17.74 -7.28 11.28
CA GLY A 85 -17.42 -7.35 9.85
C GLY A 85 -16.20 -6.51 9.47
N GLU A 86 -16.11 -5.28 9.98
CA GLU A 86 -15.01 -4.36 9.67
C GLU A 86 -13.66 -4.91 10.10
N ARG A 87 -13.60 -5.50 11.31
CA ARG A 87 -12.41 -6.21 11.79
C ARG A 87 -11.95 -7.25 10.78
N ARG A 88 -12.87 -8.13 10.34
CA ARG A 88 -12.54 -9.19 9.37
C ARG A 88 -12.01 -8.62 8.06
N MET A 89 -12.56 -7.50 7.57
CA MET A 89 -12.07 -6.86 6.35
C MET A 89 -10.67 -6.28 6.52
N ILE A 90 -10.41 -5.55 7.61
CA ILE A 90 -9.09 -4.93 7.87
C ILE A 90 -8.01 -6.00 8.04
N TRP A 91 -8.27 -7.05 8.82
CA TRP A 91 -7.34 -8.17 8.95
C TRP A 91 -7.18 -8.94 7.64
N GLY A 92 -8.25 -9.02 6.84
CA GLY A 92 -8.21 -9.56 5.47
C GLY A 92 -7.26 -8.77 4.57
N PHE A 93 -7.28 -7.43 4.63
CA PHE A 93 -6.32 -6.59 3.90
C PHE A 93 -4.89 -6.84 4.36
N ALA A 94 -4.66 -6.88 5.68
CA ALA A 94 -3.32 -7.14 6.22
C ALA A 94 -2.78 -8.50 5.76
N LEU A 95 -3.62 -9.55 5.82
CA LEU A 95 -3.27 -10.87 5.35
C LEU A 95 -3.00 -10.90 3.84
N ALA A 96 -3.86 -10.27 3.04
CA ALA A 96 -3.69 -10.21 1.59
C ALA A 96 -2.40 -9.50 1.19
N LEU A 97 -2.05 -8.40 1.86
CA LEU A 97 -0.80 -7.69 1.65
C LEU A 97 0.42 -8.54 2.02
N PHE A 98 0.37 -9.22 3.16
CA PHE A 98 1.44 -10.11 3.60
C PHE A 98 1.65 -11.27 2.62
N LEU A 99 0.57 -11.94 2.20
CA LEU A 99 0.63 -13.01 1.20
C LEU A 99 1.11 -12.50 -0.16
N GLY A 100 0.68 -11.29 -0.56
CA GLY A 100 1.15 -10.63 -1.78
C GLY A 100 2.65 -10.36 -1.75
N LEU A 101 3.19 -9.90 -0.61
CA LEU A 101 4.62 -9.72 -0.43
C LEU A 101 5.36 -11.06 -0.51
N LEU A 102 4.88 -12.11 0.17
CA LEU A 102 5.50 -13.43 0.07
C LEU A 102 5.53 -13.92 -1.38
N ALA A 103 4.42 -13.83 -2.11
CA ALA A 103 4.36 -14.22 -3.52
C ALA A 103 5.33 -13.40 -4.38
N TYR A 104 5.45 -12.09 -4.11
CA TYR A 104 6.42 -11.21 -4.76
C TYR A 104 7.86 -11.65 -4.51
N GLU A 105 8.23 -11.92 -3.26
CA GLU A 105 9.58 -12.37 -2.86
C GLU A 105 9.94 -13.74 -3.45
N PHE A 106 8.99 -14.69 -3.46
CA PHE A 106 9.21 -15.98 -4.11
C PHE A 106 9.49 -15.78 -5.59
N ARG A 107 8.66 -14.99 -6.28
CA ARG A 107 8.82 -14.72 -7.71
C ARG A 107 10.16 -14.02 -8.02
N SER A 108 10.53 -13.00 -7.25
CA SER A 108 11.79 -12.28 -7.46
C SER A 108 12.99 -13.21 -7.23
N GLY A 109 12.97 -14.01 -6.16
CA GLY A 109 14.03 -14.98 -5.86
C GLY A 109 14.13 -16.13 -6.87
N TYR A 110 13.03 -16.55 -7.51
CA TYR A 110 13.10 -17.49 -8.63
C TYR A 110 13.77 -16.87 -9.86
N ARG A 111 13.44 -15.61 -10.21
CA ARG A 111 14.00 -14.96 -11.41
C ARG A 111 15.51 -14.73 -11.32
N HIS A 112 16.03 -14.35 -10.15
CA HIS A 112 17.47 -14.17 -9.95
C HIS A 112 18.24 -15.48 -10.16
N ARG A 113 17.73 -16.60 -9.59
CA ARG A 113 18.38 -17.93 -9.73
C ARG A 113 18.40 -18.48 -11.15
N THR A 114 17.47 -18.05 -12.01
CA THR A 114 17.47 -18.40 -13.44
C THR A 114 18.37 -17.51 -14.28
N ALA A 115 18.65 -16.27 -13.84
CA ALA A 115 19.53 -15.35 -14.57
C ALA A 115 21.02 -15.64 -14.33
N ASP A 116 21.35 -16.25 -13.19
CA ASP A 116 22.73 -16.63 -12.82
C ASP A 116 23.17 -18.01 -13.37
N ARG A 117 22.36 -18.66 -14.21
CA ARG A 117 22.67 -19.95 -14.87
C ARG A 117 22.81 -19.76 -16.38
#